data_AF-A0A7C6T3P7-F1
#
_entry.id   AF-A0A7C6T3P7-F1
#
_cell.length_a   1.000
_cell.length_b   1.000
_cell.length_c   1.000
_cell.angle_alpha   90.00
_cell.angle_beta   90.00
_cell.angle_gamma   90.00
#
_symmetry.space_group_name_H-M   'P 1'
#
loop_
_entity.id
_entity.type
_entity.pdbx_description
1 polymer ?
#
loop_
_entity_poly.entity_id
_entity_poly.type
_entity_poly.pdbx_seq_one_letter_code
_entity_poly.pdbx_strand_id
1 'polypeptide(L)'
;MSDWPILEERTFCGFDSSLEEARIVLFGAPYDGSASFRPGARFAPSAMREDSWGLETYSPELDRDLAEVRAADAGDLELAPGFAAQALEAVE
;
A
#
# COMPACT_ATOMS: atom_id res chain seq x y z
N MET A 1 3.36 -32.89 -1.05
CA MET A 1 3.84 -31.58 -0.58
C MET A 1 2.66 -30.66 -0.72
N SER A 2 2.05 -30.33 0.41
CA SER A 2 0.79 -29.58 0.52
C SER A 2 0.84 -28.30 -0.31
N ASP A 3 -0.24 -28.06 -1.06
CA ASP A 3 -0.62 -26.75 -1.58
C ASP A 3 -0.72 -25.78 -0.40
N TRP A 4 0.40 -25.16 -0.04
CA TRP A 4 0.39 -23.95 0.74
C TRP A 4 -0.03 -22.85 -0.23
N PRO A 5 -1.07 -22.05 0.07
CA PRO A 5 -1.44 -20.96 -0.81
C PRO A 5 -0.20 -20.09 -1.01
N ILE A 6 0.25 -20.03 -2.25
CA ILE A 6 1.23 -19.06 -2.70
C ILE A 6 0.62 -17.72 -2.33
N LEU A 7 1.33 -16.95 -1.51
CA LEU A 7 0.85 -15.75 -0.83
C LEU A 7 -0.04 -14.91 -1.76
N GLU A 8 -1.30 -14.75 -1.38
CA GLU A 8 -2.16 -13.69 -1.92
C GLU A 8 -1.39 -12.36 -1.90
N GLU A 9 -1.68 -11.49 -2.87
CA GLU A 9 -1.26 -10.10 -2.83
C GLU A 9 -1.60 -9.53 -1.45
N ARG A 10 -0.56 -9.20 -0.67
CA ARG A 10 -0.72 -8.73 0.71
C ARG A 10 -1.29 -7.32 0.67
N THR A 11 -2.58 -7.16 0.91
CA THR A 11 -3.19 -5.83 1.01
C THR A 11 -2.85 -5.20 2.35
N PHE A 12 -2.71 -3.87 2.35
CA PHE A 12 -2.45 -3.11 3.56
C PHE A 12 -3.64 -3.21 4.52
N CYS A 13 -3.40 -3.67 5.74
CA CYS A 13 -4.42 -3.83 6.78
C CYS A 13 -5.71 -4.55 6.32
N GLY A 14 -5.60 -5.48 5.37
CA GLY A 14 -6.74 -6.25 4.84
C GLY A 14 -7.69 -5.45 3.94
N PHE A 15 -7.24 -4.37 3.30
CA PHE A 15 -8.04 -3.59 2.35
C PHE A 15 -8.29 -4.37 1.04
N ASP A 16 -9.24 -5.30 1.09
CA ASP A 16 -9.53 -6.31 0.06
C ASP A 16 -10.78 -6.01 -0.78
N SER A 17 -11.39 -4.84 -0.61
CA SER A 17 -12.55 -4.45 -1.42
C SER A 17 -12.16 -4.33 -2.90
N SER A 18 -13.11 -4.60 -3.81
CA SER A 18 -12.95 -4.25 -5.22
C SER A 18 -12.81 -2.74 -5.40
N LEU A 19 -12.10 -2.29 -6.44
CA LEU A 19 -11.94 -0.86 -6.74
C LEU A 19 -13.30 -0.18 -7.01
N GLU A 20 -14.26 -0.93 -7.56
CA GLU A 20 -15.60 -0.44 -7.85
C GLU A 20 -16.46 -0.21 -6.59
N GLU A 21 -16.28 -1.03 -5.56
CA GLU A 21 -17.06 -0.96 -4.31
C GLU A 21 -16.38 -0.14 -3.22
N ALA A 22 -15.07 0.08 -3.37
CA ALA A 22 -14.26 0.84 -2.44
C ALA A 22 -14.68 2.30 -2.37
N ARG A 23 -14.75 2.81 -1.13
CA ARG A 23 -14.90 4.24 -0.84
C ARG A 23 -13.56 4.94 -0.66
N ILE A 24 -12.51 4.17 -0.39
CA ILE A 24 -11.15 4.62 -0.20
C ILE A 24 -10.26 3.69 -1.02
N VAL A 25 -9.41 4.27 -1.87
CA VAL A 25 -8.39 3.52 -2.60
C VAL A 25 -7.03 3.93 -2.06
N LEU A 26 -6.30 2.96 -1.55
CA LEU A 26 -4.92 3.10 -1.13
C LEU A 26 -4.02 2.68 -2.30
N PHE A 27 -2.94 3.43 -2.54
CA PHE A 27 -1.86 3.01 -3.42
C PHE A 27 -0.53 3.50 -2.85
N GLY A 28 0.55 2.80 -3.21
CA GLY A 28 1.90 3.24 -2.92
C GLY A 28 2.50 4.02 -4.09
N ALA A 29 3.27 5.05 -3.79
CA ALA A 29 4.09 5.77 -4.75
C ALA A 29 5.57 5.55 -4.39
N PRO A 30 6.18 4.41 -4.78
CA PRO A 30 7.53 4.03 -4.38
C PRO A 30 8.60 4.87 -5.10
N TYR A 31 8.74 6.13 -4.72
CA TYR A 31 9.69 7.07 -5.32
C TYR A 31 10.48 7.84 -4.25
N ASP A 32 11.79 7.94 -4.45
CA ASP A 32 12.67 8.79 -3.64
C ASP A 32 13.75 9.47 -4.49
N GLY A 33 13.52 9.61 -5.80
CA GLY A 33 14.51 10.13 -6.76
C GLY A 33 14.94 11.58 -6.51
N SER A 34 14.21 12.33 -5.68
CA SER A 34 14.58 13.67 -5.22
C SER A 34 15.37 13.69 -3.90
N ALA A 35 15.50 12.55 -3.21
CA ALA A 35 16.22 12.46 -1.94
C ALA A 35 17.74 12.50 -2.17
N SER A 36 18.40 13.55 -1.66
CA SER A 36 19.85 13.72 -1.87
C SER A 36 20.73 13.10 -0.77
N PHE A 37 20.24 13.04 0.48
CA PHE A 37 21.07 12.61 1.62
C PHE A 37 20.77 11.18 2.10
N ARG A 38 19.49 10.82 2.22
CA ARG A 38 19.05 9.51 2.74
C ARG A 38 17.95 8.93 1.84
N PRO A 39 18.32 8.25 0.74
CA PRO A 39 17.36 7.49 -0.05
C PRO A 39 16.85 6.28 0.74
N GLY A 40 15.71 5.74 0.33
CA GLY A 40 15.07 4.57 0.93
C GLY A 40 13.55 4.66 1.01
N ALA A 41 12.96 5.86 0.87
CA ALA A 41 11.51 6.03 0.98
C ALA A 41 10.73 5.23 -0.08
N ARG A 42 11.35 4.90 -1.22
CA ARG A 42 10.77 4.03 -2.24
C ARG A 42 10.40 2.63 -1.73
N PHE A 43 11.02 2.17 -0.63
CA PHE A 43 10.76 0.86 -0.05
C PHE A 43 9.62 0.86 0.99
N ALA A 44 9.14 2.04 1.38
CA ALA A 44 8.13 2.16 2.43
C ALA A 44 6.81 1.46 2.09
N PRO A 45 6.22 1.60 0.89
CA PRO A 45 4.93 0.94 0.60
C PRO A 45 4.96 -0.58 0.76
N SER A 46 5.99 -1.24 0.23
CA SER A 46 6.17 -2.69 0.37
C SER A 46 6.39 -3.11 1.83
N ALA A 47 7.24 -2.40 2.57
CA ALA A 47 7.52 -2.74 3.97
C ALA A 47 6.28 -2.54 4.85
N MET A 48 5.53 -1.45 4.64
CA MET A 48 4.29 -1.18 5.35
C MET A 48 3.22 -2.23 5.08
N ARG A 49 3.06 -2.71 3.83
CA ARG A 49 2.15 -3.82 3.53
C ARG A 49 2.55 -5.10 4.26
N GLU A 50 3.83 -5.47 4.21
CA GLU A 50 4.32 -6.67 4.87
C GLU A 50 4.08 -6.63 6.39
N ASP A 51 4.43 -5.52 7.03
CA ASP A 51 4.28 -5.38 8.48
C ASP A 51 2.81 -5.21 8.91
N SER A 52 1.95 -4.67 8.04
CA SER A 52 0.53 -4.44 8.36
C SER A 52 -0.25 -5.71 8.69
N TRP A 53 0.20 -6.88 8.23
CA TRP A 53 -0.44 -8.16 8.51
C TRP A 53 -0.44 -8.51 10.01
N GLY A 54 0.55 -8.00 10.76
CA GLY A 54 0.63 -8.21 12.21
C GLY A 54 -0.22 -7.24 13.02
N LEU A 55 -0.93 -6.30 12.38
CA LEU A 55 -1.75 -5.30 13.05
C LEU A 55 -3.19 -5.79 13.22
N GLU A 56 -3.78 -5.44 14.35
CA GLU A 56 -5.22 -5.58 14.56
C GLU A 56 -5.98 -4.53 13.75
N THR A 57 -7.14 -4.89 13.20
CA THR A 57 -7.99 -3.96 12.43
C THR A 57 -8.79 -3.00 13.32
N TYR A 58 -9.04 -3.40 14.58
CA TYR A 58 -9.78 -2.61 15.54
C TYR A 58 -8.88 -1.59 16.28
N SER A 59 -9.34 -0.34 16.34
CA SER A 59 -8.73 0.74 17.11
C SER A 59 -9.54 1.03 18.38
N PRO A 60 -9.01 0.74 19.58
CA PRO A 60 -9.70 1.02 20.84
C PRO A 60 -9.92 2.52 21.12
N GLU A 61 -9.02 3.38 20.64
CA GLU A 61 -9.10 4.83 20.87
C GLU A 61 -10.21 5.49 20.04
N LEU A 62 -10.46 4.95 18.83
CA LEU A 62 -11.50 5.44 17.94
C LEU A 62 -12.84 4.69 18.08
N ASP A 63 -12.83 3.55 18.79
CA ASP A 63 -13.96 2.60 18.88
C ASP A 63 -14.48 2.21 17.50
N ARG A 64 -13.56 1.81 16.60
CA ARG A 64 -13.84 1.49 15.19
C ARG A 64 -12.95 0.40 14.65
N ASP A 65 -13.46 -0.31 13.65
CA ASP A 65 -12.75 -1.40 12.98
C ASP A 65 -12.51 -1.10 11.49
N LEU A 66 -11.27 -1.27 11.03
CA LEU A 66 -10.91 -1.16 9.61
C LEU A 66 -11.63 -2.20 8.75
N ALA A 67 -12.00 -3.36 9.29
CA ALA A 67 -12.76 -4.39 8.58
C ALA A 67 -14.18 -3.93 8.16
N GLU A 68 -14.70 -2.87 8.77
CA GLU A 68 -16.00 -2.27 8.40
C GLU A 68 -15.87 -1.21 7.29
N VAL A 69 -14.64 -0.85 6.92
CA VAL A 69 -14.35 0.17 5.89
C VAL A 69 -14.23 -0.51 4.53
N ARG A 70 -14.99 -0.02 3.54
CA ARG A 70 -14.81 -0.43 2.14
C ARG A 70 -13.58 0.26 1.56
N ALA A 71 -12.41 -0.30 1.81
CA ALA A 71 -11.14 0.18 1.28
C ALA A 71 -10.51 -0.88 0.36
N ALA A 72 -9.92 -0.42 -0.73
CA ALA A 72 -9.15 -1.25 -1.66
C ALA A 72 -7.69 -0.83 -1.62
N ASP A 73 -6.79 -1.79 -1.58
CA ASP A 73 -5.38 -1.59 -1.86
C ASP A 73 -5.09 -1.88 -3.34
N ALA A 74 -4.72 -0.85 -4.09
CA ALA A 74 -4.43 -0.92 -5.52
C ALA A 74 -2.96 -1.27 -5.82
N GLY A 75 -2.15 -1.59 -4.80
CA GLY A 75 -0.73 -1.88 -4.97
C GLY A 75 0.12 -0.64 -5.15
N ASP A 76 1.23 -0.78 -5.89
CA ASP A 76 2.21 0.28 -6.10
C ASP A 76 2.16 0.81 -7.54
N LEU A 77 2.30 2.14 -7.69
CA LEU A 77 2.50 2.76 -8.99
C LEU A 77 3.88 2.41 -9.56
N GLU A 78 3.93 2.16 -10.86
CA GLU A 78 5.20 2.01 -11.58
C GLU A 78 5.80 3.39 -11.87
N LEU A 79 6.78 3.81 -11.07
CA LEU A 79 7.41 5.12 -11.17
C LEU A 79 8.85 5.01 -11.67
N ALA A 80 9.14 5.70 -12.78
CA ALA A 80 10.46 5.67 -13.40
C ALA A 80 11.54 6.35 -12.52
N PRO A 81 12.59 5.63 -12.08
CA PRO A 81 13.67 6.23 -11.31
C PRO A 81 14.51 7.17 -12.20
N GLY A 82 14.88 8.32 -11.65
CA GLY A 82 15.74 9.31 -12.33
C GLY A 82 15.01 10.33 -13.20
N PHE A 83 13.70 10.18 -13.42
CA PHE A 83 12.88 11.12 -14.19
C PHE A 83 11.75 11.69 -13.34
N ALA A 84 12.07 12.70 -12.51
CA ALA A 84 11.13 13.27 -11.55
C ALA A 84 9.84 13.82 -12.19
N ALA A 85 9.93 14.45 -13.36
CA ALA A 85 8.75 14.99 -14.05
C ALA A 85 7.77 13.89 -14.49
N GLN A 86 8.28 12.75 -14.97
CA GLN A 86 7.45 11.62 -15.39
C GLN A 86 6.82 10.92 -14.18
N ALA A 87 7.57 10.79 -13.08
CA ALA A 87 7.02 10.25 -11.84
C ALA A 87 5.93 11.14 -11.26
N LEU A 88 6.05 12.47 -11.40
CA LEU A 88 5.02 13.42 -10.97
C LEU A 88 3.76 13.31 -11.86
N GLU A 89 3.93 13.26 -13.18
CA GLU A 89 2.83 13.09 -14.13
C GLU A 89 2.04 11.78 -13.92
N ALA A 90 2.69 10.73 -13.42
CA ALA A 90 2.01 9.47 -13.09
C ALA A 90 1.18 9.54 -11.79
N VAL A 91 1.41 10.53 -10.92
CA VAL A 91 0.75 10.66 -9.60
C VAL A 91 -0.34 11.73 -9.60
N GLU A 92 -0.21 12.77 -10.43
CA GLU A 92 -1.15 13.92 -10.54
C GLU A 92 -2.24 13.71 -11.61
#